data_AF-A0A961BPR6-F1
#
_entry.id   AF-A0A961BPR6-F1
#
_cell.length_a   1.000
_cell.length_b   1.000
_cell.length_c   1.000
_cell.angle_alpha   90.00
_cell.angle_beta   90.00
_cell.angle_gamma   90.00
#
_symmetry.space_group_name_H-M   'P 1'
#
loop_
_entity.id
_entity.type
_entity.pdbx_description
1 polymer ?
#
loop_
_entity_poly.entity_id
_entity_poly.type
_entity_poly.pdbx_seq_one_letter_code
_entity_poly.pdbx_strand_id
1 'polypeptide(L)'
;MNELEQRWNELGEFIREQRNRGELSLRKLSELSGISNPYLSQIERGLRRPSAEILQNIARALEISSETLYVRAGILDEPPADGDLVGHIRRDVHLTEDQKRALISIYESFRAESPAPARG
;
A
#
# COMPACT_ATOMS: atom_id res chain seq x y z
N MET A 1 -11.20 -14.35 -16.94
CA MET A 1 -11.11 -14.15 -15.48
C MET A 1 -11.44 -12.69 -15.23
N ASN A 2 -12.33 -12.37 -14.28
CA ASN A 2 -12.75 -10.99 -14.03
C ASN A 2 -11.58 -10.22 -13.36
N GLU A 3 -11.18 -9.06 -13.90
CA GLU A 3 -10.07 -8.25 -13.36
C GLU A 3 -10.25 -7.94 -11.86
N LEU A 4 -11.49 -7.75 -11.42
CA LEU A 4 -11.81 -7.54 -10.01
C LEU A 4 -11.49 -8.78 -9.16
N GLU A 5 -11.80 -9.99 -9.63
CA GLU A 5 -11.50 -11.23 -8.91
C GLU A 5 -9.99 -11.44 -8.77
N GLN A 6 -9.23 -11.10 -9.81
CA GLN A 6 -7.77 -11.17 -9.78
C GLN A 6 -7.19 -10.25 -8.69
N ARG A 7 -7.66 -8.99 -8.58
CA ARG A 7 -7.22 -8.07 -7.52
C ARG A 7 -7.50 -8.59 -6.11
N TRP A 8 -8.63 -9.26 -5.89
CA TRP A 8 -8.95 -9.85 -4.59
C TRP A 8 -8.07 -11.05 -4.26
N ASN A 9 -7.68 -11.84 -5.26
CA ASN A 9 -6.72 -12.92 -5.07
C ASN A 9 -5.34 -12.36 -4.70
N GLU A 10 -4.85 -11.35 -5.44
CA GLU A 10 -3.57 -10.67 -5.17
C GLU A 10 -3.54 -10.02 -3.78
N LEU A 11 -4.64 -9.40 -3.34
CA LEU A 11 -4.78 -8.89 -1.98
C LEU A 11 -4.71 -10.00 -0.93
N GLY A 12 -5.41 -11.11 -1.15
CA GLY A 12 -5.40 -12.27 -0.24
C GLY A 12 -4.01 -12.88 -0.10
N GLU A 13 -3.30 -13.04 -1.23
CA GLU A 13 -1.91 -13.50 -1.29
C GLU A 13 -0.98 -12.54 -0.54
N PHE A 14 -1.12 -11.23 -0.76
CA PHE A 14 -0.34 -10.23 -0.05
C PHE A 14 -0.53 -10.30 1.48
N ILE A 15 -1.77 -10.42 1.97
CA ILE A 15 -2.07 -10.57 3.40
C ILE A 15 -1.38 -11.82 3.95
N ARG A 16 -1.45 -12.94 3.22
CA ARG A 16 -0.80 -14.20 3.58
C ARG A 16 0.72 -14.05 3.64
N GLU A 17 1.33 -13.35 2.70
CA GLU A 17 2.76 -13.07 2.69
C GLU A 17 3.20 -12.24 3.89
N GLN A 18 2.51 -11.12 4.17
CA GLN A 18 2.84 -10.28 5.32
C GLN A 18 2.69 -11.05 6.63
N ARG A 19 1.63 -11.87 6.75
CA ARG A 19 1.44 -12.76 7.90
C ARG A 19 2.63 -13.71 8.07
N ASN A 20 3.09 -14.35 7.00
CA ASN A 20 4.22 -15.27 7.04
C ASN A 20 5.55 -14.55 7.35
N ARG A 21 5.76 -13.33 6.83
CA ARG A 21 6.94 -12.50 7.13
C ARG A 21 7.01 -12.11 8.61
N GLY A 22 5.86 -11.84 9.23
CA GLY A 22 5.75 -11.63 10.67
C GLY A 22 5.72 -12.91 11.52
N GLU A 23 5.96 -14.08 10.91
CA GLU A 23 5.93 -15.40 11.55
C GLU A 23 4.60 -15.70 12.29
N LEU A 24 3.51 -15.07 11.85
CA LEU A 24 2.20 -15.23 12.46
C LEU A 24 1.48 -16.45 11.88
N SER A 25 0.97 -17.31 12.76
CA SER A 25 -0.01 -18.31 12.33
C SER A 25 -1.32 -17.63 11.94
N LEU A 26 -2.12 -18.27 11.08
CA LEU A 26 -3.46 -17.79 10.73
C LEU A 26 -4.34 -17.59 11.98
N ARG A 27 -4.19 -18.47 12.98
CA ARG A 27 -4.87 -18.36 14.27
C ARG A 27 -4.43 -17.12 15.04
N LYS A 28 -3.13 -16.83 15.07
CA LYS A 28 -2.62 -15.66 15.77
C LYS A 28 -3.07 -14.35 15.11
N LEU A 29 -3.04 -14.27 13.78
CA LEU A 29 -3.55 -13.09 13.07
C LEU A 29 -5.06 -12.90 13.30
N SER A 30 -5.83 -13.98 13.30
CA SER A 30 -7.26 -13.98 13.63
C SER A 30 -7.52 -13.39 15.02
N GLU A 31 -6.76 -13.79 16.03
CA GLU A 31 -6.86 -13.23 17.39
C GLU A 31 -6.50 -11.74 17.43
N LEU A 32 -5.39 -11.33 16.80
CA LEU A 32 -4.93 -9.94 16.80
C LEU A 32 -5.86 -8.98 16.04
N SER A 33 -6.44 -9.45 14.93
CA SER A 33 -7.35 -8.65 14.09
C SER A 33 -8.80 -8.68 14.56
N GLY A 34 -9.16 -9.55 15.50
CA GLY A 34 -10.55 -9.75 15.92
C GLY A 34 -11.44 -10.39 14.83
N ILE A 35 -10.84 -10.99 13.80
CA ILE A 35 -11.53 -11.61 12.68
C ILE A 35 -11.56 -13.12 12.89
N SER A 36 -12.68 -13.77 12.61
CA SER A 36 -12.76 -15.23 12.75
C SER A 36 -11.78 -15.96 11.82
N ASN A 37 -11.16 -17.02 12.32
CA ASN A 37 -10.18 -17.80 11.56
C ASN A 37 -10.72 -18.32 10.20
N PRO A 38 -11.98 -18.84 10.11
CA PRO A 38 -12.56 -19.24 8.83
C PRO A 38 -12.70 -18.09 7.84
N TYR A 39 -13.09 -16.90 8.32
CA TYR A 39 -13.28 -15.74 7.44
C TYR A 39 -11.93 -15.19 6.95
N LEU A 40 -10.93 -15.10 7.84
CA LEU A 40 -9.57 -14.72 7.47
C LEU A 40 -8.96 -15.70 6.44
N SER A 41 -9.21 -17.01 6.60
CA SER A 41 -8.80 -18.03 5.61
C SER A 41 -9.44 -17.81 4.24
N GLN A 42 -10.70 -17.35 4.19
CA GLN A 42 -11.37 -17.06 2.93
C GLN A 42 -10.80 -15.79 2.28
N ILE A 43 -10.46 -14.77 3.08
CA ILE A 43 -9.82 -13.55 2.61
C ILE A 43 -8.44 -13.86 2.00
N GLU A 44 -7.58 -14.61 2.69
CA GLU A 44 -6.23 -14.98 2.19
C GLU A 44 -6.26 -15.83 0.89
N ARG A 45 -7.42 -16.38 0.53
CA ARG A 45 -7.63 -17.15 -0.70
C ARG A 45 -8.40 -16.37 -1.77
N GLY A 46 -8.68 -15.08 -1.53
CA GLY A 46 -9.47 -14.24 -2.44
C GLY A 46 -10.96 -14.62 -2.55
N LEU A 47 -11.46 -15.53 -1.71
CA LEU A 47 -12.85 -16.05 -1.78
C LEU A 47 -13.88 -15.09 -1.15
N ARG A 48 -13.41 -14.06 -0.47
CA ARG A 48 -14.24 -13.06 0.21
C ARG A 48 -13.64 -11.67 0.05
N ARG A 49 -14.54 -10.70 -0.14
CA ARG A 49 -14.21 -9.28 -0.20
C ARG A 49 -14.41 -8.66 1.20
N PRO A 50 -13.34 -8.34 1.93
CA PRO A 50 -13.45 -7.69 3.24
C PRO A 50 -13.94 -6.24 3.11
N SER A 51 -14.58 -5.73 4.17
CA SER A 51 -14.89 -4.29 4.28
C SER A 51 -13.62 -3.48 4.60
N ALA A 52 -13.70 -2.16 4.48
CA ALA A 52 -12.60 -1.26 4.86
C ALA A 52 -12.21 -1.42 6.35
N GLU A 53 -13.19 -1.58 7.24
CA GLU A 53 -12.95 -1.82 8.67
C GLU A 53 -12.17 -3.13 8.91
N ILE A 54 -12.54 -4.20 8.20
CA ILE A 54 -11.84 -5.49 8.28
C ILE A 54 -10.40 -5.34 7.79
N LEU A 55 -10.20 -4.64 6.67
CA LEU A 55 -8.85 -4.34 6.16
C LEU A 55 -8.03 -3.51 7.14
N GLN A 56 -8.64 -2.53 7.81
CA GLN A 56 -7.96 -1.73 8.83
C GLN A 56 -7.49 -2.58 10.02
N ASN A 57 -8.35 -3.50 10.48
CA ASN A 57 -8.01 -4.42 11.57
C ASN A 57 -6.90 -5.39 11.18
N ILE A 58 -6.90 -5.91 9.94
CA ILE A 58 -5.82 -6.73 9.40
C ILE A 58 -4.52 -5.93 9.32
N ALA A 59 -4.55 -4.71 8.76
CA ALA A 59 -3.37 -3.85 8.64
C ALA A 59 -2.74 -3.55 10.00
N ARG A 60 -3.57 -3.22 11.01
CA ARG A 60 -3.12 -2.98 12.39
C ARG A 60 -2.47 -4.22 12.99
N ALA A 61 -3.07 -5.39 12.81
CA ALA A 61 -2.54 -6.65 13.33
C ALA A 61 -1.25 -7.11 12.64
N LEU A 62 -1.03 -6.69 11.39
CA LEU A 62 0.19 -6.92 10.61
C LEU A 62 1.22 -5.80 10.75
N GLU A 63 0.92 -4.74 11.50
CA GLU A 63 1.77 -3.55 11.67
C GLU A 63 2.16 -2.87 10.34
N ILE A 64 1.22 -2.84 9.38
CA ILE A 64 1.39 -2.16 8.08
C ILE A 64 0.37 -1.02 7.92
N SER A 65 0.61 -0.13 6.95
CA SER A 65 -0.35 0.90 6.61
C SER A 65 -1.65 0.31 6.03
N SER A 66 -2.80 0.76 6.52
CA SER A 66 -4.10 0.42 5.93
C SER A 66 -4.25 0.90 4.50
N GLU A 67 -3.57 2.00 4.15
CA GLU A 67 -3.52 2.54 2.79
C GLU A 67 -3.02 1.50 1.77
N THR A 68 -1.97 0.74 2.15
CA THR A 68 -1.38 -0.32 1.32
C THR A 68 -2.41 -1.38 0.95
N LEU A 69 -3.30 -1.74 1.88
CA LEU A 69 -4.37 -2.70 1.64
C LEU A 69 -5.51 -2.08 0.85
N TYR A 70 -5.85 -0.81 1.08
CA TYR A 70 -6.92 -0.11 0.35
C TYR A 70 -6.59 0.06 -1.14
N VAL A 71 -5.34 0.41 -1.47
CA VAL A 71 -4.89 0.51 -2.87
C VAL A 71 -4.99 -0.84 -3.57
N ARG A 72 -4.53 -1.92 -2.93
CA ARG A 72 -4.61 -3.29 -3.47
C ARG A 72 -6.06 -3.74 -3.64
N ALA A 73 -6.91 -3.44 -2.67
CA ALA A 73 -8.35 -3.70 -2.72
C ALA A 73 -9.10 -2.83 -3.74
N GLY A 74 -8.47 -1.78 -4.28
CA GLY A 74 -9.12 -0.79 -5.16
C GLY A 74 -10.15 0.08 -4.47
N ILE A 75 -10.07 0.20 -3.14
CA ILE A 75 -10.89 1.11 -2.32
C ILE A 75 -10.31 2.52 -2.37
N LEU A 76 -8.98 2.62 -2.46
CA LEU A 76 -8.26 3.85 -2.68
C LEU A 76 -7.60 3.76 -4.06
N ASP A 77 -7.63 4.85 -4.82
CA ASP A 77 -6.76 4.96 -5.98
C ASP A 77 -5.30 4.95 -5.51
N GLU A 78 -4.43 4.32 -6.30
CA GLU A 78 -2.99 4.44 -6.06
C GLU A 78 -2.67 5.93 -6.10
N PRO A 79 -2.09 6.51 -5.03
CA PRO A 79 -1.72 7.92 -5.07
C PRO A 79 -0.87 8.12 -6.31
N PRO A 80 -1.11 9.19 -7.09
CA PRO A 80 -0.34 9.44 -8.30
C PRO A 80 1.14 9.27 -7.96
N ALA A 81 1.86 8.49 -8.78
CA ALA A 81 3.29 8.20 -8.55
C ALA A 81 4.11 9.47 -8.34
N ASP A 82 3.61 10.58 -8.88
CA ASP A 82 4.01 11.92 -8.52
C ASP A 82 3.07 12.45 -7.43
N GLY A 83 3.37 12.13 -6.17
CA GLY A 83 3.20 13.15 -5.15
C GLY A 83 3.99 14.34 -5.70
N ASP A 84 3.30 15.39 -6.16
CA ASP A 84 3.86 16.51 -6.92
C ASP A 84 4.84 17.31 -6.04
N LEU A 85 5.98 16.71 -5.72
CA LEU A 85 7.00 17.26 -4.85
C LEU A 85 7.53 18.56 -5.46
N VAL A 86 7.62 18.60 -6.79
CA VAL A 86 7.95 19.81 -7.55
C VAL A 86 6.90 20.90 -7.29
N GLY A 87 5.61 20.58 -7.31
CA GLY A 87 4.52 21.48 -6.94
C GLY A 87 4.54 21.91 -5.48
N HIS A 88 4.90 21.01 -4.55
CA HIS A 88 5.08 21.34 -3.14
C HIS A 88 6.25 22.31 -2.94
N ILE A 89 7.41 22.05 -3.55
CA ILE A 89 8.58 22.94 -3.52
C ILE A 89 8.24 24.31 -4.11
N ARG A 90 7.53 24.35 -5.25
CA ARG A 90 7.12 25.61 -5.89
C ARG A 90 6.24 26.49 -4.99
N ARG A 91 5.34 25.87 -4.21
CA ARG A 91 4.40 26.55 -3.31
C ARG A 91 4.95 26.83 -1.91
N ASP A 92 6.16 26.37 -1.59
CA ASP A 92 6.78 26.61 -0.29
C ASP A 92 7.10 28.10 -0.10
N VAL A 93 6.54 28.68 0.97
CA VAL A 93 6.68 30.11 1.33
C VAL A 93 7.98 30.41 2.07
N HIS A 94 8.71 29.39 2.53
CA HIS A 94 9.97 29.53 3.25
C HIS A 94 11.20 29.44 2.34
N LEU A 95 11.01 29.07 1.08
CA LEU A 95 12.09 28.96 0.09
C LEU A 95 12.12 30.16 -0.84
N THR A 96 13.33 30.63 -1.15
CA THR A 96 13.55 31.59 -2.24
C THR A 96 13.44 30.92 -3.61
N GLU A 97 13.21 31.70 -4.66
CA GLU A 97 13.15 31.17 -6.03
C GLU A 97 14.45 30.50 -6.50
N ASP A 98 15.59 30.91 -5.96
CA ASP A 98 16.87 30.25 -6.23
C ASP A 98 16.96 28.89 -5.52
N GLN A 99 16.52 28.82 -4.25
CA GLN A 99 16.48 27.57 -3.49
C GLN A 99 15.49 26.56 -4.11
N LYS A 100 14.33 27.03 -4.56
CA LYS A 100 13.35 26.19 -5.29
C LYS A 100 13.97 25.61 -6.56
N ARG A 101 14.63 26.44 -7.37
CA ARG A 101 15.31 26.00 -8.60
C ARG A 101 16.39 24.95 -8.31
N ALA A 102 17.21 25.18 -7.29
CA ALA A 102 18.26 24.24 -6.91
C ALA A 102 17.69 22.88 -6.47
N LEU A 103 16.67 22.88 -5.60
CA LEU A 103 16.03 21.64 -5.12
C LEU A 103 15.35 20.86 -6.24
N ILE A 104 14.63 21.54 -7.14
CA ILE A 104 13.99 20.91 -8.30
C ILE A 104 15.04 20.29 -9.22
N SER A 105 16.13 21.02 -9.49
CA SER A 105 17.22 20.51 -10.34
C SER A 105 17.88 19.25 -9.77
N ILE A 106 18.12 19.20 -8.45
CA ILE A 106 18.72 18.03 -7.78
C ILE A 106 17.74 16.85 -7.79
N TYR A 107 16.46 17.11 -7.54
CA TYR A 107 15.43 16.08 -7.58
C TYR A 107 15.29 15.45 -8.98
N GLU A 108 15.26 16.29 -10.02
CA GLU A 108 15.17 15.85 -11.41
C GLU A 108 16.41 15.07 -11.85
N SER A 109 17.62 15.46 -11.42
CA SER A 109 18.84 14.69 -11.73
C SER A 109 18.81 13.30 -11.10
N PHE A 110 18.39 13.18 -9.84
CA PHE A 110 18.29 11.86 -9.18
C PHE A 110 17.21 10.96 -9.78
N ARG A 111 16.08 11.52 -10.22
CA ARG A 111 15.06 10.76 -10.95
C ARG A 111 15.52 10.29 -12.32
N ALA A 112 16.32 11.10 -13.02
CA ALA A 112 16.88 10.72 -14.30
C ALA A 112 17.92 9.58 -14.16
N GLU A 113 18.68 9.58 -13.05
CA GLU A 113 19.70 8.56 -12.76
C GLU A 113 19.13 7.27 -12.16
N SER A 114 17.96 7.33 -11.51
CA SER A 114 17.29 6.18 -10.93
C SER A 114 16.17 5.69 -11.86
N PRO A 115 16.40 4.73 -12.77
CA PRO A 115 15.31 4.15 -13.53
C PRO A 115 14.28 3.56 -12.56
N ALA A 116 12.99 3.82 -12.83
CA ALA A 116 11.89 3.30 -12.02
C ALA A 116 12.11 1.80 -11.74
N PRO A 117 11.90 1.32 -10.50
CA PRO A 117 12.08 -0.10 -10.20
C PRO A 117 11.27 -0.90 -11.21
N ALA A 118 11.97 -1.75 -11.96
CA ALA A 118 11.35 -2.67 -12.90
C ALA A 118 10.28 -3.44 -12.13
N ARG A 119 9.02 -3.20 -12.51
CA ARG A 119 7.88 -3.95 -11.97
C ARG A 119 8.05 -5.40 -12.43
N GLY A 120 8.61 -6.22 -11.55
CA GLY A 120 8.67 -7.68 -11.68
C GLY A 120 7.49 -8.33 -10.98
#